data_AF-A0A0C2RAP4-F1
#
_entry.id   AF-A0A0C2RAP4-F1
#
_cell.length_a   1.000
_cell.length_b   1.000
_cell.length_c   1.000
_cell.angle_alpha   90.00
_cell.angle_beta   90.00
_cell.angle_gamma   90.00
#
_symmetry.space_group_name_H-M   'P 1'
#
loop_
_entity.id
_entity.type
_entity.pdbx_description
1 polymer ?
#
loop_
_entity_poly.entity_id
_entity_poly.type
_entity_poly.pdbx_seq_one_letter_code
_entity_poly.pdbx_strand_id
1 'polypeptide(L)'
;MITQKGKEHLAKDKQNIYLRILSGIVLVPLFVVAILWFKTLFYILMILVGMGMLSEWYNMTYSSILYLLIGLIIIPIPISLLIFLSMEDTNRWLIMLYFCIIWSVDSFAMIGGKTFKGTKLAPKISPKKTWSGLITGTLSAGLVAVLVSFIPNFHIENYYFSNKIYLFIISYILALIAQSSDLFISYFKRKFNIKDSGHIIPGHGGVLDRFDSIILTAPVLFLMKIYL
;
A
#
# COMPACT_ATOMS: atom_id res chain seq x y z
N MET A 1 17.78 -24.81 -26.53
CA MET A 1 16.82 -24.12 -27.42
C MET A 1 15.56 -23.80 -26.64
N ILE A 2 15.27 -22.52 -26.40
CA ILE A 2 13.99 -22.12 -25.77
C ILE A 2 12.90 -22.29 -26.83
N THR A 3 11.87 -23.07 -26.53
CA THR A 3 10.71 -23.28 -27.41
C THR A 3 10.04 -21.95 -27.75
N GLN A 4 9.38 -21.85 -28.91
CA GLN A 4 8.64 -20.65 -29.33
C GLN A 4 7.68 -20.15 -28.23
N LYS A 5 7.01 -21.08 -27.55
CA LYS A 5 6.15 -20.85 -26.38
C LYS A 5 6.90 -20.27 -25.17
N GLY A 6 8.16 -20.67 -24.96
CA GLY A 6 9.04 -20.11 -23.93
C GLY A 6 9.54 -18.70 -24.25
N LYS A 7 9.74 -18.37 -25.54
CA LYS A 7 10.09 -17.01 -25.97
C LYS A 7 8.90 -16.05 -25.84
N GLU A 8 7.69 -16.50 -26.17
CA GLU A 8 6.45 -15.74 -25.99
C GLU A 8 6.14 -15.48 -24.50
N HIS A 9 6.35 -16.48 -23.64
CA HIS A 9 6.19 -16.30 -22.19
C HIS A 9 7.19 -15.30 -21.61
N LEU A 10 8.47 -15.39 -22.01
CA LEU A 10 9.50 -14.43 -21.60
C LEU A 10 9.22 -13.00 -22.09
N ALA A 11 8.66 -12.87 -23.30
CA ALA A 11 8.27 -11.57 -23.86
C ALA A 11 7.10 -10.96 -23.07
N LYS A 12 6.08 -11.75 -22.73
CA LYS A 12 4.98 -11.33 -21.84
C LYS A 12 5.46 -10.92 -20.45
N ASP A 13 6.37 -11.68 -19.85
CA ASP A 13 6.92 -11.36 -18.52
C ASP A 13 7.74 -10.06 -18.54
N LYS A 14 8.56 -9.84 -19.57
CA LYS A 14 9.28 -8.57 -19.76
C LYS A 14 8.31 -7.42 -20.00
N GLN A 15 7.32 -7.58 -20.87
CA GLN A 15 6.30 -6.56 -21.15
C GLN A 15 5.53 -6.17 -19.88
N ASN A 16 5.17 -7.14 -19.04
CA ASN A 16 4.54 -6.89 -17.75
C ASN A 16 5.44 -6.11 -16.77
N ILE A 17 6.76 -6.36 -16.78
CA ILE A 17 7.72 -5.58 -15.98
C ILE A 17 7.81 -4.13 -16.48
N TYR A 18 7.91 -3.92 -17.80
CA TYR A 18 7.93 -2.56 -18.37
C TYR A 18 6.67 -1.77 -18.04
N LEU A 19 5.49 -2.39 -18.18
CA LEU A 19 4.21 -1.76 -17.84
C LEU A 19 4.14 -1.37 -16.36
N ARG A 20 4.69 -2.21 -15.46
CA ARG A 20 4.76 -1.88 -14.03
C ARG A 20 5.67 -0.68 -13.75
N ILE A 21 6.86 -0.67 -14.34
CA ILE A 21 7.79 0.44 -14.15
C ILE A 21 7.17 1.73 -14.69
N LEU A 22 6.56 1.67 -15.88
CA LEU A 22 5.91 2.81 -16.50
C LEU A 22 4.76 3.36 -15.66
N SER A 23 3.85 2.49 -15.17
CA SER A 23 2.75 2.94 -14.32
C SER A 23 3.25 3.53 -13.00
N GLY A 24 4.34 2.99 -12.43
CA GLY A 24 4.95 3.54 -11.21
C GLY A 24 5.54 4.94 -11.43
N ILE A 25 6.26 5.14 -12.55
CA ILE A 25 6.84 6.43 -12.94
C ILE A 25 5.77 7.51 -13.15
N VAL A 26 4.55 7.12 -13.56
CA VAL A 26 3.44 8.07 -13.73
C VAL A 26 2.68 8.28 -12.42
N LEU A 27 2.30 7.20 -11.73
CA LEU A 27 1.43 7.26 -10.56
C LEU A 27 2.12 7.87 -9.34
N VAL A 28 3.40 7.57 -9.09
CA VAL A 28 4.10 8.08 -7.89
C VAL A 28 4.23 9.61 -7.95
N PRO A 29 4.77 10.23 -9.02
CA PRO A 29 4.80 11.69 -9.14
C PRO A 29 3.40 12.30 -9.13
N LEU A 30 2.40 11.66 -9.74
CA LEU A 30 1.02 12.15 -9.71
C LEU A 30 0.48 12.24 -8.28
N PHE A 31 0.66 11.18 -7.47
CA PHE A 31 0.28 11.19 -6.06
C PHE A 31 1.07 12.23 -5.28
N VAL A 32 2.39 12.34 -5.52
CA VAL A 32 3.23 13.33 -4.84
C VAL A 32 2.75 14.76 -5.13
N VAL A 33 2.45 15.04 -6.40
CA VAL A 33 1.94 16.34 -6.83
C VAL A 33 0.57 16.63 -6.24
N ALA A 34 -0.31 15.64 -6.23
CA ALA A 34 -1.64 15.74 -5.64
C ALA A 34 -1.59 16.03 -4.13
N ILE A 35 -0.72 15.34 -3.38
CA ILE A 35 -0.60 15.49 -1.92
C ILE A 35 -0.02 16.85 -1.53
N LEU A 36 1.04 17.30 -2.22
CA LEU A 36 1.79 18.49 -1.79
C LEU A 36 1.26 19.81 -2.36
N TRP A 37 0.67 19.80 -3.56
CA TRP A 37 0.27 21.03 -4.26
C TRP A 37 -1.20 21.09 -4.67
N PHE A 38 -1.88 19.96 -4.93
CA PHE A 38 -3.24 19.96 -5.49
C PHE A 38 -4.21 19.05 -4.73
N LYS A 39 -4.72 19.53 -3.59
CA LYS A 39 -5.66 18.75 -2.73
C LYS A 39 -6.88 18.21 -3.48
N THR A 40 -7.50 19.01 -4.35
CA THR A 40 -8.66 18.56 -5.13
C THR A 40 -8.32 17.35 -6.01
N LEU A 41 -7.12 17.34 -6.59
CA LEU A 41 -6.63 16.18 -7.34
C LEU A 41 -6.44 14.97 -6.42
N PHE A 42 -5.90 15.17 -5.21
CA PHE A 42 -5.77 14.09 -4.23
C PHE A 42 -7.14 13.50 -3.85
N TYR A 43 -8.17 14.33 -3.64
CA TYR A 43 -9.52 13.87 -3.33
C TYR A 43 -10.10 13.03 -4.46
N ILE A 44 -9.99 13.51 -5.71
CA ILE A 44 -10.45 12.79 -6.89
C ILE A 44 -9.73 11.44 -7.00
N LEU A 45 -8.41 11.41 -6.84
CA LEU A 45 -7.63 10.16 -6.88
C LEU A 45 -8.06 9.18 -5.80
N MET A 46 -8.23 9.65 -4.56
CA MET A 46 -8.65 8.80 -3.45
C MET A 46 -10.08 8.25 -3.64
N ILE A 47 -11.00 9.05 -4.19
CA ILE A 47 -12.35 8.59 -4.55
C ILE A 47 -12.29 7.53 -5.65
N LEU A 48 -11.49 7.75 -6.69
CA LEU A 48 -11.30 6.78 -7.78
C LEU A 48 -10.68 5.47 -7.27
N VAL A 49 -9.70 5.54 -6.36
CA VAL A 49 -9.14 4.37 -5.68
C VAL A 49 -10.23 3.65 -4.89
N GLY A 50 -11.01 4.37 -4.08
CA GLY A 50 -12.11 3.78 -3.30
C GLY A 50 -13.17 3.11 -4.18
N MET A 51 -13.56 3.72 -5.29
CA MET A 51 -14.48 3.14 -6.28
C MET A 51 -13.91 1.87 -6.93
N GLY A 52 -12.63 1.90 -7.32
CA GLY A 52 -11.94 0.73 -7.88
C GLY A 52 -11.88 -0.43 -6.88
N MET A 53 -11.51 -0.15 -5.63
CA MET A 53 -11.47 -1.12 -4.55
C MET A 53 -12.85 -1.73 -4.27
N LEU A 54 -13.91 -0.91 -4.22
CA LEU A 54 -15.28 -1.38 -4.02
C LEU A 54 -15.77 -2.24 -5.17
N SER A 55 -15.46 -1.87 -6.42
CA SER A 55 -15.82 -2.66 -7.60
C SER A 55 -15.17 -4.05 -7.56
N GLU A 56 -13.89 -4.12 -7.25
CA GLU A 56 -13.16 -5.40 -7.14
C GLU A 56 -13.62 -6.22 -5.93
N TRP A 57 -13.92 -5.58 -4.81
CA TRP A 57 -14.50 -6.25 -3.65
C TRP A 57 -15.89 -6.82 -3.96
N TYR A 58 -16.75 -6.07 -4.64
CA TYR A 58 -18.05 -6.54 -5.10
C TYR A 58 -17.90 -7.77 -5.99
N ASN A 59 -17.03 -7.71 -7.01
CA ASN A 59 -16.78 -8.83 -7.91
C ASN A 59 -16.21 -10.07 -7.19
N MET A 60 -15.44 -9.88 -6.12
CA MET A 60 -14.96 -10.98 -5.28
C MET A 60 -16.06 -11.59 -4.41
N THR A 61 -17.02 -10.79 -3.93
CA THR A 61 -17.89 -11.15 -2.80
C THR A 61 -19.39 -11.13 -3.10
N TYR A 62 -19.79 -10.90 -4.36
CA TYR A 62 -21.20 -10.77 -4.78
C TYR A 62 -22.10 -11.94 -4.37
N SER A 63 -21.53 -13.13 -4.15
CA SER A 63 -22.24 -14.33 -3.71
C SER A 63 -22.66 -14.30 -2.23
N SER A 64 -22.22 -13.31 -1.45
CA SER A 64 -22.52 -13.25 -0.01
C SER A 64 -22.73 -11.82 0.49
N ILE A 65 -23.97 -11.55 0.91
CA ILE A 65 -24.38 -10.25 1.44
C ILE A 65 -23.56 -9.78 2.63
N LEU A 66 -23.16 -10.70 3.53
CA LEU A 66 -22.35 -10.36 4.70
C LEU A 66 -21.02 -9.73 4.28
N TYR A 67 -20.33 -10.30 3.29
CA TYR A 67 -19.04 -9.77 2.85
C TYR A 67 -19.18 -8.52 1.98
N LEU A 68 -20.28 -8.38 1.23
CA LEU A 68 -20.61 -7.10 0.59
C LEU A 68 -20.74 -5.96 1.61
N LEU A 69 -21.49 -6.20 2.69
CA LEU A 69 -21.65 -5.22 3.78
C LEU A 69 -20.32 -4.90 4.48
N ILE A 70 -19.46 -5.91 4.70
CA ILE A 70 -18.12 -5.69 5.23
C ILE A 70 -17.32 -4.76 4.31
N GLY A 71 -17.33 -5.01 3.00
CA GLY A 71 -16.63 -4.17 2.01
C GLY A 71 -17.06 -2.70 2.02
N LEU A 72 -18.36 -2.46 2.17
CA LEU A 72 -18.95 -1.12 2.28
C LEU A 72 -18.52 -0.35 3.53
N ILE A 73 -17.98 -1.05 4.54
CA ILE A 73 -17.45 -0.43 5.77
C ILE A 73 -15.93 -0.29 5.66
N ILE A 74 -15.22 -1.38 5.35
CA ILE A 74 -13.76 -1.42 5.45
C ILE A 74 -13.04 -0.65 4.32
N ILE A 75 -13.71 -0.32 3.21
CA ILE A 75 -13.09 0.43 2.10
C ILE A 75 -13.38 1.93 2.22
N PRO A 76 -14.64 2.39 2.34
CA PRO A 76 -14.92 3.84 2.36
C PRO A 76 -14.37 4.55 3.60
N ILE A 77 -14.35 3.89 4.77
CA ILE A 77 -13.87 4.52 6.01
C ILE A 77 -12.39 4.91 5.89
N PRO A 78 -11.43 4.00 5.59
CA PRO A 78 -10.02 4.36 5.39
C PRO A 78 -9.79 5.45 4.35
N ILE A 79 -10.50 5.38 3.22
CA ILE A 79 -10.41 6.39 2.14
C ILE A 79 -10.89 7.75 2.65
N SER A 80 -12.03 7.79 3.33
CA SER A 80 -12.57 9.03 3.90
C SER A 80 -11.67 9.63 4.97
N LEU A 81 -11.00 8.82 5.80
CA LEU A 81 -10.06 9.30 6.81
C LEU A 81 -8.82 9.94 6.20
N LEU A 82 -8.26 9.38 5.12
CA LEU A 82 -7.15 10.00 4.40
C LEU A 82 -7.56 11.33 3.73
N ILE A 83 -8.75 11.37 3.14
CA ILE A 83 -9.31 12.61 2.58
C ILE A 83 -9.49 13.65 3.69
N PHE A 84 -10.10 13.27 4.82
CA PHE A 84 -10.32 14.16 5.96
C PHE A 84 -9.00 14.71 6.52
N LEU A 85 -7.98 13.87 6.73
CA LEU A 85 -6.66 14.31 7.16
C LEU A 85 -6.04 15.31 6.17
N SER A 86 -6.24 15.11 4.87
CA SER A 86 -5.68 15.98 3.83
C SER A 86 -6.36 17.35 3.71
N MET A 87 -7.52 17.54 4.35
CA MET A 87 -8.19 18.84 4.37
C MET A 87 -7.37 19.88 5.14
N GLU A 88 -6.66 19.47 6.18
CA GLU A 88 -5.76 20.33 6.95
C GLU A 88 -4.39 20.49 6.25
N ASP A 89 -3.99 21.74 5.94
CA ASP A 89 -2.72 22.04 5.26
C ASP A 89 -1.47 21.60 6.04
N THR A 90 -1.58 21.54 7.37
CA THR A 90 -0.52 21.09 8.28
C THR A 90 -0.21 19.60 8.12
N ASN A 91 -1.14 18.80 7.59
CA ASN A 91 -1.01 17.35 7.48
C ASN A 91 -0.44 16.88 6.14
N ARG A 92 -0.15 17.76 5.17
CA ARG A 92 0.36 17.36 3.85
C ARG A 92 1.62 16.47 3.93
N TRP A 93 2.54 16.80 4.85
CA TRP A 93 3.77 16.04 5.07
C TRP A 93 3.54 14.75 5.83
N LEU A 94 2.54 14.70 6.72
CA LEU A 94 2.12 13.47 7.39
C LEU A 94 1.58 12.46 6.37
N ILE A 95 0.76 12.92 5.42
CA ILE A 95 0.20 12.07 4.36
C ILE A 95 1.28 11.64 3.38
N MET A 96 2.19 12.54 3.01
CA MET A 96 3.36 12.19 2.20
C MET A 96 4.20 11.10 2.88
N LEU A 97 4.52 11.30 4.15
CA LEU A 97 5.28 10.34 4.96
C LEU A 97 4.58 8.98 5.00
N TYR A 98 3.26 8.97 5.23
CA TYR A 98 2.43 7.77 5.22
C TYR A 98 2.57 6.96 3.93
N PHE A 99 2.46 7.60 2.76
CA PHE A 99 2.63 6.92 1.48
C PHE A 99 4.07 6.43 1.27
N CYS A 100 5.07 7.23 1.65
CA CYS A 100 6.47 6.80 1.62
C CYS A 100 6.72 5.53 2.44
N ILE A 101 6.13 5.43 3.64
CA ILE A 101 6.22 4.25 4.51
C ILE A 101 5.61 3.03 3.82
N ILE A 102 4.38 3.15 3.30
CA ILE A 102 3.67 2.05 2.62
C ILE A 102 4.42 1.57 1.38
N TRP A 103 4.82 2.49 0.50
CA TRP A 103 5.54 2.14 -0.72
C TRP A 103 6.93 1.54 -0.42
N SER A 104 7.59 2.01 0.64
CA SER A 104 8.85 1.45 1.11
C SER A 104 8.67 0.01 1.59
N VAL A 105 7.73 -0.24 2.51
CA VAL A 105 7.56 -1.59 3.09
C VAL A 105 7.23 -2.62 2.02
N ASP A 106 6.41 -2.28 1.03
CA ASP A 106 6.07 -3.20 -0.07
C ASP A 106 7.28 -3.51 -0.97
N SER A 107 8.04 -2.48 -1.32
CA SER A 107 9.21 -2.61 -2.20
C SER A 107 10.33 -3.40 -1.54
N PHE A 108 10.71 -3.01 -0.32
CA PHE A 108 11.82 -3.62 0.40
C PHE A 108 11.47 -5.00 0.96
N ALA A 109 10.20 -5.27 1.31
CA ALA A 109 9.80 -6.63 1.66
C ALA A 109 9.92 -7.60 0.48
N MET A 110 9.56 -7.15 -0.72
CA MET A 110 9.75 -7.94 -1.93
C MET A 110 11.23 -8.18 -2.22
N ILE A 111 12.06 -7.14 -2.12
CA ILE A 111 13.51 -7.24 -2.40
C ILE A 111 14.17 -8.14 -1.35
N GLY A 112 14.02 -7.83 -0.07
CA GLY A 112 14.64 -8.60 1.02
C GLY A 112 14.14 -10.04 1.07
N GLY A 113 12.84 -10.28 0.82
CA GLY A 113 12.31 -11.64 0.73
C GLY A 113 12.92 -12.48 -0.38
N LYS A 114 13.25 -11.89 -1.54
CA LYS A 114 13.93 -12.57 -2.65
C LYS A 114 15.43 -12.75 -2.41
N THR A 115 16.07 -11.75 -1.82
CA THR A 115 17.52 -11.73 -1.58
C THR A 115 17.92 -12.67 -0.44
N PHE A 116 17.30 -12.51 0.73
CA PHE A 116 17.65 -13.29 1.93
C PHE A 116 16.92 -14.64 1.98
N LYS A 117 15.79 -14.79 1.27
CA LYS A 117 14.95 -16.00 1.29
C LYS A 117 14.59 -16.40 2.73
N GLY A 118 14.19 -17.65 2.96
CA GLY A 118 13.90 -18.17 4.29
C GLY A 118 12.44 -18.61 4.48
N THR A 119 12.04 -18.77 5.74
CA THR A 119 10.75 -19.35 6.12
C THR A 119 9.59 -18.47 5.64
N LYS A 120 8.58 -19.12 5.07
CA LYS A 120 7.34 -18.47 4.62
C LYS A 120 6.56 -17.94 5.81
N LEU A 121 6.07 -16.71 5.70
CA LEU A 121 5.32 -16.02 6.74
C LEU A 121 3.92 -16.61 6.91
N ALA A 122 3.18 -16.76 5.81
CA ALA A 122 1.80 -17.26 5.82
C ALA A 122 1.56 -18.20 4.63
N PRO A 123 2.05 -19.46 4.68
CA PRO A 123 2.08 -20.36 3.51
C PRO A 123 0.72 -20.61 2.86
N LYS A 124 -0.35 -20.69 3.66
CA LYS A 124 -1.72 -20.94 3.18
C LYS A 124 -2.39 -19.71 2.56
N ILE A 125 -2.01 -18.51 3.00
CA ILE A 125 -2.66 -17.25 2.62
C ILE A 125 -1.87 -16.57 1.50
N SER A 126 -0.57 -16.34 1.75
CA SER A 126 0.37 -15.70 0.83
C SER A 126 1.67 -16.50 0.75
N PRO A 127 1.78 -17.47 -0.18
CA PRO A 127 2.90 -18.41 -0.24
C PRO A 127 4.24 -17.78 -0.64
N LYS A 128 4.21 -16.53 -1.11
CA LYS A 128 5.39 -15.76 -1.54
C LYS A 128 5.97 -14.87 -0.44
N LYS A 129 5.24 -14.62 0.66
CA LYS A 129 5.74 -13.79 1.77
C LYS A 129 6.66 -14.60 2.68
N THR A 130 7.77 -14.00 3.09
CA THR A 130 8.78 -14.58 3.99
C THR A 130 8.99 -13.71 5.22
N TRP A 131 9.48 -14.30 6.31
CA TRP A 131 9.87 -13.57 7.52
C TRP A 131 10.99 -12.56 7.26
N SER A 132 11.96 -12.92 6.42
CA SER A 132 13.02 -12.00 5.98
C SER A 132 12.47 -10.78 5.24
N GLY A 133 11.47 -10.97 4.38
CA GLY A 133 10.77 -9.88 3.70
C GLY A 133 10.05 -8.96 4.69
N LEU A 134 9.34 -9.54 5.68
CA LEU A 134 8.69 -8.75 6.73
C LEU A 134 9.68 -7.84 7.47
N ILE A 135 10.79 -8.42 7.97
CA ILE A 135 11.80 -7.70 8.75
C ILE A 135 12.47 -6.59 7.91
N THR A 136 12.89 -6.91 6.69
CA THR A 136 13.55 -5.93 5.82
C THR A 136 12.61 -4.82 5.38
N GLY A 137 11.35 -5.16 5.08
CA GLY A 137 10.31 -4.18 4.75
C GLY A 137 10.05 -3.22 5.90
N THR A 138 9.83 -3.72 7.12
CA THR A 138 9.50 -2.86 8.27
C THR A 138 10.67 -2.00 8.72
N LEU A 139 11.90 -2.55 8.73
CA LEU A 139 13.10 -1.76 9.00
C LEU A 139 13.32 -0.66 7.94
N SER A 140 13.10 -0.98 6.66
CA SER A 140 13.22 0.02 5.59
C SER A 140 12.26 1.19 5.78
N ALA A 141 11.03 0.93 6.23
CA ALA A 141 10.03 1.96 6.41
C ALA A 141 10.41 2.96 7.50
N GLY A 142 10.98 2.48 8.61
CA GLY A 142 11.56 3.32 9.66
C GLY A 142 12.73 4.16 9.14
N LEU A 143 13.64 3.56 8.36
CA LEU A 143 14.78 4.28 7.77
C LEU A 143 14.33 5.32 6.75
N VAL A 144 13.40 4.98 5.87
CA VAL A 144 12.84 5.91 4.87
C VAL A 144 12.14 7.07 5.53
N ALA A 145 11.38 6.84 6.60
CA ALA A 145 10.76 7.93 7.36
C ALA A 145 11.79 8.92 7.91
N VAL A 146 12.87 8.40 8.50
CA VAL A 146 13.99 9.24 8.98
C VAL A 146 14.67 9.97 7.81
N LEU A 147 14.89 9.32 6.67
CA LEU A 147 15.46 9.98 5.48
C LEU A 147 14.57 11.10 4.94
N VAL A 148 13.26 10.88 4.85
CA VAL A 148 12.28 11.87 4.42
C VAL A 148 12.28 13.09 5.34
N SER A 149 12.54 12.89 6.64
CA SER A 149 12.63 14.01 7.61
C SER A 149 13.77 15.01 7.34
N PHE A 150 14.75 14.64 6.51
CA PHE A 150 15.84 15.54 6.08
C PHE A 150 15.51 16.36 4.83
N ILE A 151 14.35 16.15 4.19
CA ILE A 151 13.92 16.94 3.03
C ILE A 151 13.72 18.40 3.47
N PRO A 152 14.28 19.39 2.72
CA PRO A 152 14.03 20.79 3.00
C PRO A 152 12.52 21.08 3.01
N ASN A 153 12.06 21.82 4.02
CA ASN A 153 10.64 22.13 4.27
C ASN A 153 9.77 20.96 4.76
N PHE A 154 10.32 19.77 5.01
CA PHE A 154 9.60 18.73 5.74
C PHE A 154 9.23 19.25 7.12
N HIS A 155 7.93 19.24 7.43
CA HIS A 155 7.44 19.72 8.72
C HIS A 155 6.15 19.02 9.10
N ILE A 156 6.13 18.46 10.30
CA ILE A 156 4.94 17.91 10.94
C ILE A 156 4.89 18.55 12.33
N GLU A 157 3.83 19.32 12.61
CA GLU A 157 3.63 20.03 13.88
C GLU A 157 3.28 19.04 15.01
N ASN A 158 4.26 18.24 15.40
CA ASN A 158 4.13 17.25 16.44
C ASN A 158 5.49 16.79 16.98
N TYR A 159 5.62 16.71 18.31
CA TYR A 159 6.86 16.29 18.96
C TYR A 159 7.30 14.86 18.57
N TYR A 160 6.36 13.91 18.54
CA TYR A 160 6.64 12.51 18.24
C TYR A 160 7.08 12.30 16.78
N PHE A 161 6.58 13.13 15.86
CA PHE A 161 6.99 13.07 14.44
C PHE A 161 8.26 13.87 14.15
N SER A 162 8.63 14.83 15.01
CA SER A 162 9.86 15.62 14.88
C SER A 162 11.09 14.91 15.41
N ASN A 163 10.94 14.04 16.41
CA ASN A 163 12.04 13.25 16.94
C ASN A 163 12.29 12.01 16.06
N LYS A 164 13.51 11.87 15.55
CA LYS A 164 13.90 10.79 14.61
C LYS A 164 13.73 9.38 15.18
N ILE A 165 13.92 9.19 16.48
CA ILE A 165 13.76 7.88 17.14
C ILE A 165 12.27 7.52 17.19
N TYR A 166 11.42 8.44 17.65
CA TYR A 166 9.96 8.21 17.66
C TYR A 166 9.41 8.05 16.24
N LEU A 167 9.87 8.85 15.29
CA LEU A 167 9.51 8.73 13.88
C LEU A 167 9.85 7.33 13.31
N PHE A 168 11.04 6.81 13.60
CA PHE A 168 11.43 5.46 13.22
C PHE A 168 10.49 4.41 13.83
N ILE A 169 10.22 4.49 15.14
CA ILE A 169 9.38 3.53 15.85
C ILE A 169 7.94 3.54 15.34
N ILE A 170 7.34 4.72 15.18
CA ILE A 170 5.97 4.89 14.66
C ILE A 170 5.87 4.31 13.25
N SER A 171 6.84 4.62 12.39
CA SER A 171 6.87 4.13 11.00
C SER A 171 7.08 2.63 10.93
N TYR A 172 7.90 2.06 11.81
CA TYR A 172 8.10 0.62 11.94
C TYR A 172 6.80 -0.08 12.35
N ILE A 173 6.06 0.45 13.33
CA ILE A 173 4.76 -0.07 13.77
C ILE A 173 3.74 0.01 12.62
N LEU A 174 3.65 1.16 11.95
CA LEU A 174 2.74 1.35 10.84
C LEU A 174 3.03 0.37 9.68
N ALA A 175 4.30 0.08 9.42
CA ALA A 175 4.72 -0.91 8.42
C ALA A 175 4.32 -2.35 8.79
N LEU A 176 4.35 -2.72 10.07
CA LEU A 176 3.82 -4.02 10.53
C LEU A 176 2.32 -4.13 10.28
N ILE A 177 1.59 -3.03 10.50
CA ILE A 177 0.15 -2.95 10.25
C ILE A 177 -0.15 -3.03 8.75
N ALA A 178 0.65 -2.36 7.91
CA ALA A 178 0.56 -2.46 6.45
C ALA A 178 0.70 -3.91 5.97
N GLN A 179 1.70 -4.63 6.48
CA GLN A 179 1.91 -6.04 6.12
C GLN A 179 0.79 -6.96 6.61
N SER A 180 0.19 -6.64 7.76
CA SER A 180 -0.97 -7.33 8.30
C SER A 180 -2.23 -7.07 7.46
N SER A 181 -2.38 -5.86 6.93
CA SER A 181 -3.49 -5.47 6.05
C SER A 181 -3.45 -6.23 4.72
N ASP A 182 -2.30 -6.35 4.07
CA ASP A 182 -2.17 -7.19 2.86
C ASP A 182 -2.48 -8.67 3.18
N LEU A 183 -2.02 -9.20 4.33
CA LEU A 183 -2.40 -10.56 4.74
C LEU A 183 -3.92 -10.71 4.97
N PHE A 184 -4.57 -9.69 5.53
CA PHE A 184 -6.00 -9.66 5.74
C PHE A 184 -6.77 -9.71 4.41
N ILE A 185 -6.42 -8.89 3.43
CA ILE A 185 -7.05 -8.92 2.09
C ILE A 185 -6.71 -10.20 1.34
N SER A 186 -5.48 -10.67 1.44
CA SER A 186 -5.07 -11.97 0.92
C SER A 186 -5.89 -13.13 1.50
N TYR A 187 -6.30 -13.05 2.77
CA TYR A 187 -7.18 -14.05 3.38
C TYR A 187 -8.57 -14.06 2.73
N PHE A 188 -9.20 -12.89 2.51
CA PHE A 188 -10.49 -12.84 1.81
C PHE A 188 -10.41 -13.39 0.40
N LYS A 189 -9.35 -13.06 -0.34
CA LYS A 189 -9.15 -13.63 -1.68
C LYS A 189 -9.15 -15.15 -1.66
N ARG A 190 -8.43 -15.77 -0.71
CA ARG A 190 -8.43 -17.23 -0.55
C ARG A 190 -9.78 -17.80 -0.14
N LYS A 191 -10.53 -17.09 0.71
CA LYS A 191 -11.87 -17.49 1.12
C LYS A 191 -12.84 -17.63 -0.07
N PHE A 192 -12.68 -16.77 -1.07
CA PHE A 192 -13.47 -16.80 -2.31
C PHE A 192 -12.77 -17.55 -3.46
N ASN A 193 -11.73 -18.34 -3.17
CA ASN A 193 -10.96 -19.11 -4.17
C ASN A 193 -10.36 -18.27 -5.31
N ILE A 194 -10.15 -16.98 -5.08
CA ILE A 194 -9.45 -16.10 -6.03
C ILE A 194 -8.04 -15.79 -5.53
N LYS A 195 -7.21 -15.25 -6.42
CA LYS A 195 -5.82 -14.88 -6.11
C LYS A 195 -5.54 -13.40 -6.27
N ASP A 196 -6.01 -12.84 -7.37
CA ASP A 196 -5.90 -11.44 -7.72
C ASP A 196 -7.33 -10.87 -7.73
N SER A 197 -7.50 -9.66 -7.20
CA SER A 197 -8.80 -9.01 -7.03
C SER A 197 -9.36 -8.43 -8.32
N GLY A 198 -8.49 -8.15 -9.29
CA GLY A 198 -8.86 -7.60 -10.59
C GLY A 198 -7.67 -7.48 -11.55
N HIS A 199 -7.93 -6.88 -12.72
CA HIS A 199 -6.94 -6.60 -13.76
C HIS A 199 -7.02 -5.15 -14.25
N ILE A 200 -7.58 -4.25 -13.44
CA ILE A 200 -7.84 -2.86 -13.82
C ILE A 200 -6.53 -2.10 -14.07
N ILE A 201 -5.46 -2.40 -13.33
CA ILE A 201 -4.18 -1.72 -13.50
C ILE A 201 -3.27 -2.58 -14.38
N PRO A 202 -2.94 -2.14 -15.61
CA PRO A 202 -2.10 -2.90 -16.53
C PRO A 202 -0.77 -3.28 -15.89
N GLY A 203 -0.46 -4.58 -15.87
CA GLY A 203 0.73 -5.13 -15.23
C GLY A 203 0.66 -5.25 -13.70
N HIS A 204 -0.24 -4.56 -12.99
CA HIS A 204 -0.24 -4.45 -11.52
C HIS A 204 -1.35 -5.21 -10.79
N GLY A 205 -2.33 -5.77 -11.50
CA GLY A 205 -3.45 -6.50 -10.91
C GLY A 205 -4.60 -5.56 -10.56
N GLY A 206 -5.28 -5.81 -9.44
CA GLY A 206 -6.39 -5.00 -9.00
C GLY A 206 -5.97 -3.75 -8.23
N VAL A 207 -6.85 -2.74 -8.21
CA VAL A 207 -6.73 -1.56 -7.35
C VAL A 207 -6.71 -1.96 -5.88
N LEU A 208 -7.54 -2.91 -5.46
CA LEU A 208 -7.58 -3.47 -4.12
C LEU A 208 -6.27 -4.15 -3.74
N ASP A 209 -5.59 -4.82 -4.69
CA ASP A 209 -4.26 -5.42 -4.46
C ASP A 209 -3.12 -4.39 -4.38
N ARG A 210 -3.36 -3.13 -4.75
CA ARG A 210 -2.36 -2.05 -4.67
C ARG A 210 -2.54 -1.17 -3.44
N PHE A 211 -3.76 -1.11 -2.92
CA PHE A 211 -4.14 -0.24 -1.81
C PHE A 211 -4.70 -1.05 -0.61
N ASP A 212 -4.43 -2.36 -0.54
CA ASP A 212 -4.83 -3.22 0.58
C ASP A 212 -4.25 -2.74 1.93
N SER A 213 -3.02 -2.22 1.92
CA SER A 213 -2.35 -1.63 3.08
C SER A 213 -3.14 -0.48 3.72
N ILE A 214 -3.87 0.31 2.93
CA ILE A 214 -4.66 1.45 3.41
C ILE A 214 -5.74 1.01 4.39
N ILE A 215 -6.32 -0.17 4.18
CA ILE A 215 -7.52 -0.63 4.91
C ILE A 215 -7.31 -0.63 6.43
N LEU A 216 -6.15 -1.11 6.91
CA LEU A 216 -5.84 -1.07 8.34
C LEU A 216 -4.95 0.13 8.73
N THR A 217 -4.13 0.65 7.82
CA THR A 217 -3.15 1.69 8.19
C THR A 217 -3.73 3.10 8.27
N ALA A 218 -4.72 3.46 7.44
CA ALA A 218 -5.30 4.80 7.48
C ALA A 218 -6.08 5.08 8.78
N PRO A 219 -6.93 4.15 9.31
CA PRO A 219 -7.51 4.32 10.63
C PRO A 219 -6.47 4.50 11.74
N VAL A 220 -5.36 3.75 11.66
CA VAL A 220 -4.27 3.85 12.64
C VAL A 220 -3.54 5.18 12.53
N LEU A 221 -3.26 5.66 11.32
CA LEU A 221 -2.67 7.00 11.11
C LEU A 221 -3.56 8.09 11.70
N PHE A 222 -4.87 7.99 11.47
CA PHE A 222 -5.84 8.94 12.01
C PHE A 222 -5.84 8.94 13.55
N LEU A 223 -5.86 7.77 14.18
CA LEU A 223 -5.75 7.66 15.64
C LEU A 223 -4.41 8.23 16.15
N MET A 224 -3.29 7.90 15.48
CA MET A 224 -1.98 8.46 15.82
C MET A 224 -1.98 9.98 15.76
N LYS A 225 -2.61 10.59 14.75
CA LYS A 225 -2.70 12.05 14.63
C LYS A 225 -3.55 12.70 15.74
N ILE A 226 -4.54 12.00 16.28
CA ILE A 226 -5.38 12.51 17.36
C ILE A 226 -4.68 12.40 18.73
N TYR A 227 -3.98 11.29 18.98
CA TYR A 227 -3.46 10.95 20.32
C TYR A 227 -1.98 11.26 20.54
N LEU A 228 -1.19 11.42 19.47
CA LEU A 228 0.20 11.83 19.52
C LEU A 228 0.31 13.28 19.11
#